data_AF-A0A2W5R4D9-F1
#
_entry.id   AF-A0A2W5R4D9-F1
#
_cell.length_a   1.000
_cell.length_b   1.000
_cell.length_c   1.000
_cell.angle_alpha   90.00
_cell.angle_beta   90.00
_cell.angle_gamma   90.00
#
_symmetry.space_group_name_H-M   'P 1'
#
loop_
_entity.id
_entity.type
_entity.pdbx_description
1 polymer ?
#
loop_
_entity_poly.entity_id
_entity_poly.type
_entity_poly.pdbx_seq_one_letter_code
_entity_poly.pdbx_strand_id
1 'polypeptide(L)' 'MDEAQALAAFSALSQETRLRIVRRLVAAGPDGLAAGAIGDALDGVASSRLSFHLSHLEHAGLVQSRRDGRSVIYSAAY' A
#
# COMPACT_ATOMS: atom_id res chain seq x y z
N MET A 1 -1.31 -16.33 -8.21
CA MET A 1 0.04 -15.99 -7.72
C MET A 1 0.93 -17.18 -7.95
N ASP A 2 2.09 -17.00 -8.59
CA ASP A 2 3.13 -18.03 -8.68
C ASP A 2 4.14 -17.92 -7.52
N GLU A 3 5.12 -18.82 -7.44
CA GLU A 3 6.09 -18.86 -6.35
C GLU A 3 6.93 -17.57 -6.25
N ALA A 4 7.40 -17.04 -7.38
CA ALA A 4 8.20 -15.82 -7.42
C ALA A 4 7.40 -14.63 -6.88
N GLN A 5 6.13 -14.51 -7.29
CA GLN A 5 5.23 -13.48 -6.80
C GLN A 5 4.92 -13.64 -5.31
N ALA A 6 4.75 -14.87 -4.83
CA ALA A 6 4.54 -15.14 -3.41
C ALA A 6 5.76 -14.74 -2.56
N LEU A 7 6.97 -15.05 -3.01
CA LEU A 7 8.21 -14.63 -2.35
C LEU A 7 8.34 -13.10 -2.33
N ALA A 8 8.02 -12.41 -3.42
CA ALA A 8 8.01 -10.96 -3.49
C ALA A 8 6.99 -10.36 -2.50
N ALA A 9 5.79 -10.93 -2.42
CA ALA A 9 4.76 -10.52 -1.47
C ALA A 9 5.21 -10.70 -0.02
N PHE A 10 5.77 -11.85 0.35
CA PHE A 10 6.28 -12.09 1.71
C PHE A 10 7.44 -11.17 2.07
N SER A 11 8.37 -10.94 1.14
CA SER A 11 9.48 -9.99 1.31
C SER A 11 8.99 -8.54 1.49
N ALA A 12 7.94 -8.14 0.77
CA ALA A 12 7.30 -6.86 0.97
C ALA A 12 6.61 -6.80 2.35
N LEU A 13 5.88 -7.84 2.76
CA LEU A 13 5.15 -7.84 4.04
C LEU A 13 6.04 -7.96 5.28
N SER A 14 7.30 -8.41 5.16
CA SER A 14 8.24 -8.55 6.27
C SER A 14 8.82 -7.21 6.80
N GLN A 15 8.25 -6.08 6.41
CA GLN A 15 8.55 -4.76 6.95
C GLN A 15 7.30 -4.15 7.59
N GLU A 16 7.46 -3.67 8.82
CA GLU A 16 6.35 -3.25 9.69
C GLU A 16 5.43 -2.20 9.06
N THR A 17 5.99 -1.13 8.48
CA THR A 17 5.23 -0.06 7.83
C THR A 17 4.42 -0.59 6.65
N ARG A 18 4.99 -1.45 5.81
CA ARG A 18 4.29 -2.05 4.67
C ARG A 18 3.16 -2.97 5.11
N LEU A 19 3.37 -3.79 6.14
CA LEU A 19 2.30 -4.60 6.73
C LEU A 19 1.17 -3.72 7.28
N ARG A 20 1.51 -2.63 7.99
CA ARG A 20 0.50 -1.67 8.48
C ARG A 20 -0.27 -1.05 7.31
N ILE A 21 0.39 -0.60 6.25
CA ILE A 21 -0.27 -0.04 5.04
C ILE A 21 -1.27 -1.04 4.46
N VAL A 22 -0.84 -2.28 4.18
CA VAL A 22 -1.71 -3.30 3.59
C VAL A 22 -2.92 -3.56 4.49
N ARG A 23 -2.72 -3.71 5.81
CA ARG A 23 -3.83 -3.89 6.76
C ARG A 23 -4.81 -2.72 6.76
N ARG A 24 -4.32 -1.49 6.67
CA ARG A 24 -5.18 -0.29 6.57
C ARG A 24 -5.98 -0.29 5.27
N LEU A 25 -5.36 -0.65 4.15
CA LEU A 25 -6.03 -0.71 2.85
C LEU A 25 -7.05 -1.85 2.75
N VAL A 26 -6.77 -3.01 3.35
CA VAL A 26 -7.75 -4.10 3.47
C VAL A 26 -8.97 -3.64 4.27
N ALA A 27 -8.76 -2.91 5.38
CA ALA A 27 -9.86 -2.37 6.18
C ALA A 27 -10.66 -1.28 5.44
N ALA A 28 -10.02 -0.49 4.57
CA ALA A 28 -10.67 0.51 3.74
C ALA A 28 -11.48 -0.10 2.58
N GLY A 29 -11.21 -1.36 2.21
CA GLY A 29 -11.91 -2.05 1.14
C GLY A 29 -11.63 -1.47 -0.24
N PRO A 30 -12.53 -1.70 -1.23
CA PRO A 30 -12.31 -1.33 -2.63
C PRO A 30 -12.25 0.19 -2.84
N ASP A 31 -12.85 0.99 -1.96
CA ASP A 31 -12.79 2.45 -2.04
C ASP A 31 -11.38 2.97 -1.81
N GLY A 32 -10.59 2.27 -1.00
CA GLY A 32 -9.19 2.58 -0.74
C GLY A 32 -8.99 3.88 0.05
N LEU A 33 -7.75 4.39 0.05
CA LEU A 33 -7.36 5.62 0.74
C LEU A 33 -6.40 6.46 -0.11
N ALA A 34 -6.51 7.78 0.00
CA ALA A 34 -5.50 8.68 -0.54
C ALA A 34 -4.18 8.53 0.23
N ALA A 35 -3.04 8.75 -0.44
CA ALA A 35 -1.71 8.67 0.20
C ALA A 35 -1.62 9.50 1.50
N GLY A 36 -2.17 10.72 1.52
CA GLY A 36 -2.21 11.54 2.74
C GLY A 36 -2.92 10.84 3.91
N ALA A 37 -4.13 10.31 3.66
CA ALA A 37 -4.91 9.60 4.67
C ALA A 37 -4.22 8.31 5.18
N ILE A 38 -3.46 7.63 4.32
CA ILE A 38 -2.63 6.49 4.74
C ILE A 38 -1.51 6.98 5.67
N GLY A 39 -0.83 8.08 5.33
CA GLY A 39 0.22 8.67 6.17
C GLY A 39 -0.29 9.11 7.55
N ASP A 40 -1.46 9.76 7.58
CA ASP A 40 -2.12 10.19 8.83
C ASP A 40 -2.46 8.99 9.73
N ALA A 41 -2.95 7.90 9.15
CA ALA A 41 -3.27 6.66 9.87
C ALA A 41 -2.03 5.89 10.39
N LEU A 42 -0.82 6.30 9.99
CA LEU A 42 0.45 5.66 10.36
C LEU A 42 1.32 6.57 11.22
N ASP A 43 0.71 7.44 12.02
CA ASP A 43 1.40 8.34 12.95
C ASP A 43 2.25 9.41 12.23
N GLY A 44 1.78 9.88 11.06
CA GLY A 44 2.40 11.00 10.34
C GLY A 44 3.65 10.63 9.55
N VAL A 45 3.69 9.44 8.95
CA VAL A 45 4.80 9.03 8.06
C VAL A 45 4.96 10.06 6.93
N ALA A 46 6.19 10.57 6.77
CA ALA A 46 6.51 11.53 5.72
C ALA A 46 6.14 11.00 4.33
N SER A 47 5.59 11.87 3.48
CA SER A 47 5.07 11.49 2.15
C SER A 47 6.10 10.79 1.27
N SER A 48 7.38 11.19 1.31
CA SER A 48 8.45 10.56 0.51
C SER A 48 8.73 9.11 0.94
N ARG A 49 8.72 8.83 2.24
CA ARG A 49 8.82 7.48 2.79
C ARG A 49 7.60 6.64 2.44
N LEU A 50 6.41 7.24 2.49
CA LEU A 50 5.18 6.53 2.16
C LEU A 50 5.15 6.10 0.68
N SER A 51 5.51 7.01 -0.24
CA SER A 51 5.59 6.68 -1.67
C SER A 51 6.56 5.54 -1.96
N PHE A 52 7.70 5.49 -1.26
CA PHE A 52 8.64 4.37 -1.36
C PHE A 52 8.01 3.04 -0.94
N HIS A 53 7.28 3.02 0.18
CA HIS A 53 6.59 1.81 0.65
C HIS A 53 5.46 1.38 -0.28
N LEU A 54 4.64 2.32 -0.77
CA LEU A 54 3.54 2.06 -1.69
C LEU A 54 4.05 1.51 -3.02
N SER A 55 5.10 2.10 -3.58
CA SER A 55 5.73 1.60 -4.81
C SER A 55 6.21 0.16 -4.63
N HIS A 56 6.88 -0.15 -3.51
CA HIS A 56 7.34 -1.51 -3.23
C HIS A 56 6.18 -2.52 -3.13
N LEU A 57 5.07 -2.10 -2.53
CA LEU A 57 3.86 -2.91 -2.41
C LEU A 57 3.16 -3.12 -3.76
N GLU A 58 3.14 -2.11 -4.64
CA GLU A 58 2.60 -2.23 -6.00
C GLU A 58 3.42 -3.22 -6.83
N HIS A 59 4.75 -3.13 -6.78
CA HIS A 59 5.63 -4.10 -7.46
C HIS A 59 5.44 -5.53 -6.94
N ALA A 60 5.15 -5.68 -5.65
CA ALA A 60 4.81 -6.97 -5.04
C ALA A 60 3.35 -7.41 -5.32
N GLY A 61 2.56 -6.63 -6.06
CA GLY A 61 1.18 -6.95 -6.42
C GLY A 61 0.21 -6.94 -5.24
N LEU A 62 0.54 -6.27 -4.13
CA LEU A 62 -0.25 -6.25 -2.90
C LEU A 62 -1.18 -5.05 -2.79
N VAL A 63 -0.88 -3.98 -3.54
CA VAL A 63 -1.71 -2.78 -3.62
C VAL A 63 -1.79 -2.32 -5.06
N GLN A 64 -2.82 -1.54 -5.36
CA GLN A 64 -3.02 -0.92 -6.66
C GLN A 64 -3.44 0.53 -6.46
N SER A 65 -3.09 1.39 -7.41
CA SER A 65 -3.48 2.79 -7.40
C SER A 65 -4.40 3.16 -8.55
N ARG A 66 -5.25 4.16 -8.32
CA ARG A 66 -6.10 4.79 -9.32
C ARG A 66 -6.09 6.30 -9.12
N ARG A 67 -6.18 7.05 -10.21
CA ARG A 67 -6.36 8.51 -10.15
C ARG A 67 -7.81 8.85 -9.88
N ASP A 68 -8.01 9.80 -8.98
CA ASP A 68 -9.31 10.33 -8.58
C ASP A 68 -9.22 11.85 -8.48
N GLY A 69 -9.52 12.52 -9.60
CA GLY A 69 -9.25 13.94 -9.77
C GLY A 69 -7.77 14.28 -9.57
N ARG A 70 -7.47 15.05 -8.52
CA ARG A 70 -6.09 15.47 -8.16
C ARG A 70 -5.40 14.49 -7.21
N SER A 71 -6.12 13.50 -6.70
CA SER A 71 -5.63 12.54 -5.72
C SER A 71 -5.28 11.21 -6.37
N VAL A 72 -4.36 10.49 -5.75
CA VAL A 72 -4.10 9.07 -6.05
C VAL A 72 -4.64 8.26 -4.88
N ILE A 73 -5.55 7.33 -5.19
CA ILE A 73 -6.17 6.45 -4.23
C ILE A 73 -5.55 5.07 -4.36
N TYR A 74 -5.14 4.50 -3.23
CA TYR A 74 -4.57 3.16 -3.14
C TYR A 74 -5.60 2.21 -2.52
N SER A 75 -5.68 0.99 -3.02
CA SER A 75 -6.48 -0.09 -2.45
C SER A 75 -5.65 -1.37 -2.36
N ALA A 76 -6.04 -2.30 -1.51
CA ALA A 76 -5.42 -3.62 -1.49
C ALA A 76 -5.76 -4.36 -2.79
N ALA A 77 -4.77 -5.06 -3.36
CA ALA A 77 -4.96 -5.94 -4.50
C ALA A 77 -5.09 -7.37 -3.97
N TYR A 78 -6.24 -7.99 -4.18
CA TYR A 78 -6.57 -9.36 -3.79
C TYR A 78 -7.32 -10.07 -4.92
#